data_AF-A0A6I4ME18-F1
#
_entry.id   AF-A0A6I4ME18-F1
#
_cell.length_a   1.000
_cell.length_b   1.000
_cell.length_c   1.000
_cell.angle_alpha   90.00
_cell.angle_beta   90.00
_cell.angle_gamma   90.00
#
_symmetry.space_group_name_H-M   'P 1'
#
loop_
_entity.id
_entity.type
_entity.pdbx_description
1 polymer ?
#
loop_
_entity_poly.entity_id
_entity_poly.type
_entity_poly.pdbx_seq_one_letter_code
_entity_poly.pdbx_strand_id
1 'polypeptide(L)'
;MNDSTPVAVLLGVEGSGCGEYRPGLGVYALGRLAGAEAEALAAHLRGCPPCRAELAELRGVAELLARTARAGARPRTTGRARATADPRAVRAGRREGAGRGSRSGASVTGGFSGACAYGATGRGRSG
;
A
#
# COMPACT_ATOMS: atom_id res chain seq x y z
N MET A 1 -6.11 -0.60 61.15
CA MET A 1 -6.04 0.56 60.25
C MET A 1 -5.23 0.17 59.02
N ASN A 2 -5.86 -0.43 58.02
CA ASN A 2 -5.23 -0.63 56.71
C ASN A 2 -5.92 0.32 55.74
N ASP A 3 -5.29 1.49 55.57
CA ASP A 3 -5.66 2.49 54.59
C ASP A 3 -5.19 2.01 53.20
N SER A 4 -5.93 1.04 52.66
CA SER A 4 -5.82 0.63 51.25
C SER A 4 -6.41 1.74 50.38
N THR A 5 -5.68 2.84 50.27
CA THR A 5 -5.90 3.85 49.24
C THR A 5 -5.66 3.21 47.87
N PRO A 6 -6.63 3.20 46.94
CA PRO A 6 -6.31 2.96 45.54
C PRO A 6 -5.50 4.17 45.06
N VAL A 7 -4.19 3.96 44.87
CA VAL A 7 -3.27 4.93 44.28
C VAL A 7 -3.78 5.32 42.88
N ALA A 8 -4.44 6.48 42.82
CA ALA A 8 -4.32 7.45 41.74
C ALA A 8 -4.50 6.98 40.27
N VAL A 9 -5.53 6.17 39.96
CA VAL A 9 -5.87 5.87 38.54
C VAL A 9 -6.75 6.96 37.89
N LEU A 10 -7.18 8.00 38.63
CA LEU A 10 -8.23 8.92 38.18
C LEU A 10 -7.85 10.41 38.06
N LEU A 11 -6.57 10.77 37.84
CA LEU A 11 -6.18 12.17 37.53
C LEU A 11 -5.19 12.26 36.35
N GLY A 12 -5.45 11.53 35.26
CA GLY A 12 -4.65 11.51 34.02
C GLY A 12 -5.20 12.37 32.87
N VAL A 13 -5.97 13.41 33.20
CA VAL A 13 -6.64 14.34 32.29
C VAL A 13 -6.31 15.68 33.00
N GLU A 14 -5.50 16.63 32.52
CA GLU A 14 -5.39 17.22 31.18
C GLU A 14 -4.08 18.01 31.05
N GLY A 15 -3.26 17.67 30.05
CA GLY A 15 -2.37 18.62 29.39
C GLY A 15 -2.88 18.83 27.98
N SER A 16 -4.08 19.43 27.87
CA SER A 16 -4.81 19.86 26.66
C SER A 16 -4.26 19.34 25.31
N GLY A 17 -4.63 18.11 24.94
CA GLY A 17 -4.38 17.59 23.59
C GLY A 17 -3.97 16.12 23.51
N CYS A 18 -3.62 15.47 24.62
CA CYS A 18 -3.15 14.07 24.59
C CYS A 18 -4.14 13.13 23.89
N GLY A 19 -5.44 13.31 24.10
CA GLY A 19 -6.48 12.47 23.49
C GLY A 19 -6.45 12.45 21.95
N GLU A 20 -6.03 13.54 21.31
CA GLU A 20 -5.87 13.65 19.86
C GLU A 20 -4.69 12.81 19.35
N TYR A 21 -3.60 12.78 20.12
CA TYR A 21 -2.35 12.13 19.73
C TYR A 21 -2.27 10.65 20.10
N ARG A 22 -3.00 10.21 21.13
CA ARG A 22 -2.97 8.82 21.63
C ARG A 22 -3.29 7.76 20.56
N PRO A 23 -4.32 7.92 19.70
CA PRO A 23 -4.57 6.97 18.61
C PRO A 23 -3.39 6.83 17.64
N GLY A 24 -2.65 7.92 17.40
CA GLY A 24 -1.50 7.95 16.51
C GLY A 24 -0.25 7.25 17.05
N LEU A 25 -0.13 7.05 18.36
CA LEU A 25 1.07 6.47 18.99
C LEU A 25 1.38 5.05 18.48
N GLY A 26 0.36 4.21 18.28
CA GLY A 26 0.55 2.86 17.76
C GLY A 26 1.04 2.84 16.31
N VAL A 27 0.44 3.70 15.46
CA VAL A 27 0.82 3.83 14.05
C VAL A 27 2.22 4.42 13.90
N TYR A 28 2.56 5.37 14.76
CA TYR A 28 3.89 5.97 14.87
C TYR A 28 4.94 4.94 15.34
N ALA A 29 4.63 4.12 16.35
CA ALA A 29 5.52 3.04 16.83
C ALA A 29 5.81 1.99 15.73
N LEU A 30 4.83 1.70 14.88
CA LEU A 30 4.99 0.80 13.73
C LEU A 30 5.73 1.45 12.54
N GLY A 31 6.10 2.73 12.63
CA GLY A 31 6.74 3.48 11.55
C GLY A 31 5.83 3.72 10.35
N ARG A 32 4.52 3.80 10.58
CA ARG A 32 3.50 3.94 9.52
C ARG A 32 2.83 5.30 9.47
N LEU A 33 3.05 6.16 10.48
CA LEU A 33 2.57 7.53 10.50
C LEU A 33 3.56 8.42 9.74
N ALA A 34 3.08 9.27 8.84
CA ALA A 34 3.93 10.05 7.95
C ALA A 34 3.42 11.50 7.78
N GLY A 35 4.28 12.36 7.23
CA GLY A 35 3.92 13.73 6.91
C GLY A 35 3.57 14.58 8.13
N ALA A 36 2.65 15.52 7.94
CA ALA A 36 2.28 16.51 8.96
C ALA A 36 1.78 15.88 10.27
N GLU A 37 1.09 14.74 10.20
CA GLU A 37 0.60 14.04 11.40
C GLU A 37 1.75 13.48 12.25
N ALA A 38 2.80 12.94 11.63
CA ALA A 38 3.98 12.46 12.34
C ALA A 38 4.76 13.61 12.98
N GLU A 39 4.88 14.75 12.29
CA GLU A 39 5.55 15.94 12.81
C GLU A 39 4.78 16.57 13.98
N ALA A 40 3.45 16.66 13.88
CA ALA A 40 2.60 17.15 14.97
C ALA A 40 2.71 16.26 16.21
N LEU A 41 2.65 14.94 16.01
CA LEU A 41 2.84 13.98 17.10
C LEU A 41 4.23 14.07 17.71
N ALA A 42 5.29 14.16 16.89
CA ALA A 42 6.65 14.32 17.37
C ALA A 42 6.83 15.62 18.18
N ALA A 43 6.18 16.71 17.75
CA ALA A 43 6.17 17.97 18.49
C ALA A 43 5.51 17.82 19.86
N HIS A 44 4.35 17.15 19.94
CA HIS A 44 3.69 16.85 21.21
C HIS A 44 4.57 15.99 22.13
N LEU A 45 5.20 14.95 21.59
CA LEU A 45 6.08 14.05 22.35
C LEU A 45 7.29 14.76 22.98
N ARG A 46 7.74 15.91 22.46
CA ARG A 46 8.78 16.72 23.12
C ARG A 46 8.30 17.31 24.45
N GLY A 47 7.02 17.71 24.53
CA GLY A 47 6.42 18.35 25.71
C GLY A 47 5.69 17.41 26.66
N CYS A 48 5.39 16.17 26.25
CA CYS A 48 4.46 15.31 26.96
C CYS A 48 5.10 14.03 27.51
N PRO A 49 5.55 14.01 28.79
CA PRO A 49 6.03 12.79 29.46
C PRO A 49 5.07 11.59 29.41
N PRO A 50 3.74 11.72 29.64
CA PRO A 50 2.86 10.55 29.65
C PRO A 50 2.73 9.90 28.26
N CYS A 51 2.62 10.68 27.18
CA CYS A 51 2.58 10.11 25.83
C CYS A 51 3.94 9.48 25.40
N ARG A 52 5.07 9.98 25.92
CA ARG A 52 6.37 9.30 25.73
C ARG A 52 6.43 7.96 26.44
N ALA A 53 5.89 7.86 27.66
CA ALA A 53 5.82 6.60 28.40
C ALA A 53 4.95 5.58 27.66
N GLU A 54 3.76 5.99 27.21
CA GLU A 54 2.88 5.14 26.39
C GLU A 54 3.55 4.69 25.08
N LEU A 55 4.28 5.59 24.40
CA LEU A 55 5.04 5.23 23.20
C LEU A 55 6.12 4.18 23.49
N ALA A 56 6.79 4.25 24.65
CA ALA A 56 7.83 3.29 25.02
C ALA A 56 7.24 1.88 25.19
N GLU A 57 6.08 1.75 25.83
CA GLU A 57 5.36 0.48 25.95
C GLU A 57 4.98 -0.09 24.57
N LEU A 58 4.44 0.75 23.69
CA LEU A 58 4.03 0.35 22.34
C LEU A 58 5.21 -0.07 21.47
N ARG A 59 6.39 0.53 21.63
CA ARG A 59 7.61 0.14 20.90
C ARG A 59 8.02 -1.30 21.20
N GLY A 60 7.91 -1.74 22.45
CA GLY A 60 8.18 -3.14 22.80
C GLY A 60 7.28 -4.12 22.05
N VAL A 61 5.99 -3.79 21.93
CA VAL A 61 5.03 -4.59 21.13
C VAL A 61 5.34 -4.53 19.63
N ALA A 62 5.64 -3.34 19.10
CA ALA A 62 5.99 -3.15 17.70
C ALA A 62 7.22 -3.96 17.28
N GLU A 63 8.24 -4.05 18.15
CA GLU A 63 9.41 -4.88 17.92
C GLU A 63 9.07 -6.37 17.84
N LEU A 64 8.22 -6.87 18.74
CA LEU A 64 7.76 -8.26 18.72
C LEU A 64 7.04 -8.57 17.40
N LEU A 65 6.11 -7.69 16.98
CA LEU A 65 5.41 -7.81 15.71
C LEU A 65 6.37 -7.78 14.51
N ALA A 66 7.42 -6.95 14.55
CA ALA A 66 8.41 -6.89 13.50
C ALA A 66 9.23 -8.19 13.39
N ARG A 67 9.54 -8.84 14.53
CA ARG A 67 10.23 -10.13 14.55
C ARG A 67 9.36 -11.25 13.97
N THR A 68 8.08 -11.31 14.35
CA THR A 68 7.15 -12.32 13.82
C THR A 68 6.88 -12.12 12.34
N ALA A 69 6.73 -10.88 11.88
CA ALA A 69 6.57 -10.55 10.46
C ALA A 69 7.78 -11.04 9.62
N ARG A 70 9.01 -10.90 10.14
CA ARG A 70 10.22 -11.43 9.48
C ARG A 70 10.30 -12.95 9.50
N ALA A 71 9.96 -13.59 10.63
CA ALA A 71 9.99 -15.05 10.76
C ALA A 71 8.92 -15.74 9.88
N GLY A 72 7.74 -15.13 9.75
CA GLY A 72 6.64 -15.61 8.92
C GLY A 72 6.73 -15.18 7.45
N ALA A 73 7.68 -14.31 7.09
CA ALA A 73 7.91 -13.91 5.70
C ALA A 73 8.54 -15.08 4.93
N ARG A 74 7.69 -16.02 4.50
CA ARG A 74 8.07 -16.95 3.43
C ARG A 74 8.49 -16.09 2.24
N PRO A 75 9.67 -16.34 1.62
CA PRO A 75 10.07 -15.62 0.43
C PRO A 75 8.91 -15.66 -0.55
N ARG A 76 8.33 -14.49 -0.82
CA ARG A 76 7.36 -14.37 -1.90
C ARG A 76 8.21 -14.60 -3.14
N THR A 77 8.17 -15.81 -3.69
CA THR A 77 8.56 -16.02 -5.07
C THR A 77 7.60 -15.14 -5.86
N THR A 78 8.04 -13.92 -6.15
CA THR A 78 7.34 -13.07 -7.10
C THR A 78 7.34 -13.89 -8.37
N GLY A 79 6.16 -14.40 -8.73
CA GLY A 79 5.95 -15.26 -9.88
C GLY A 79 6.28 -14.50 -11.15
N ARG A 80 7.56 -14.42 -11.48
CA ARG A 80 8.10 -14.08 -12.79
C ARG A 80 9.50 -14.64 -12.94
N ALA A 81 9.60 -15.97 -12.85
CA ALA A 81 10.61 -16.68 -13.63
C ALA A 81 10.28 -16.44 -15.11
N ARG A 82 10.90 -15.44 -15.73
CA ARG A 82 10.83 -15.27 -17.18
C ARG A 82 11.52 -16.49 -17.79
N ALA A 83 10.75 -17.25 -18.57
CA ALA A 83 11.20 -18.46 -19.25
C ALA A 83 12.61 -18.26 -19.84
N THR A 84 13.54 -19.15 -19.50
CA THR A 84 14.76 -19.32 -20.28
C THR A 84 14.33 -19.69 -21.69
N ALA A 85 14.53 -18.77 -22.64
CA ALA A 85 14.27 -19.04 -24.05
C ALA A 85 15.18 -20.20 -24.50
N ASP A 86 14.56 -21.25 -25.05
CA ASP A 86 15.26 -22.34 -25.71
C ASP A 86 15.96 -21.79 -26.98
N PRO A 87 17.30 -21.90 -27.11
CA PRO A 87 18.03 -21.41 -28.27
C PRO A 87 17.80 -22.23 -29.56
N ARG A 88 16.96 -23.28 -29.56
CA ARG A 88 16.70 -24.11 -30.75
C ARG A 88 15.58 -23.62 -31.67
N ALA A 89 14.87 -22.54 -31.36
CA ALA A 89 13.76 -22.04 -32.17
C ALA A 89 14.16 -21.11 -33.34
N VAL A 90 15.38 -21.25 -33.88
CA VAL A 90 15.77 -20.58 -35.13
C VAL A 90 16.26 -21.65 -36.10
N ARG A 91 15.41 -22.05 -37.05
CA ARG A 91 15.69 -22.25 -38.50
C ARG A 91 14.42 -22.72 -39.22
N ALA A 92 13.60 -21.78 -39.71
CA ALA A 92 12.74 -22.04 -40.85
C ALA A 92 13.20 -21.11 -41.97
N GLY A 93 14.06 -21.65 -42.83
CA GLY A 93 14.61 -20.98 -43.98
C GLY A 93 13.55 -20.65 -45.02
N ARG A 94 13.50 -19.36 -45.36
CA ARG A 94 13.31 -18.76 -46.68
C ARG A 94 13.14 -19.75 -47.84
N ARG A 95 11.99 -19.64 -48.54
CA ARG A 95 11.87 -19.96 -49.96
C ARG A 95 11.06 -18.87 -50.65
N GLU A 96 11.74 -18.15 -51.55
CA GLU A 96 11.22 -17.43 -52.71
C GLU A 96 10.21 -18.32 -53.48
N GLY A 97 9.14 -17.90 -54.16
CA GLY A 97 8.54 -16.63 -54.55
C GLY A 97 7.61 -16.94 -55.75
N ALA A 98 6.47 -16.25 -55.90
CA ALA A 98 5.70 -15.98 -57.14
C ALA A 98 4.17 -15.90 -56.87
N GLY A 99 3.64 -14.69 -56.78
CA GLY A 99 2.20 -14.44 -56.69
C GLY A 99 1.87 -12.96 -56.80
N ARG A 100 1.54 -12.52 -58.02
CA ARG A 100 1.14 -11.17 -58.42
C ARG A 100 0.01 -10.59 -57.55
N GLY A 101 0.11 -9.32 -57.17
CA GLY A 101 -1.05 -8.56 -56.70
C GLY A 101 -0.71 -7.25 -56.01
N SER A 102 -0.35 -6.22 -56.78
CA SER A 102 -0.24 -4.84 -56.31
C SER A 102 -1.58 -4.33 -55.77
N ARG A 103 -1.58 -3.79 -54.54
CA ARG A 103 -2.47 -2.70 -54.16
C ARG A 103 -1.65 -1.67 -53.41
N SER A 104 -1.19 -0.66 -54.14
CA SER A 104 -0.94 0.70 -53.63
C SER A 104 -2.10 1.08 -52.69
N GLY A 105 -1.94 1.60 -51.48
CA GLY A 105 -1.05 2.68 -51.03
C GLY A 105 -1.98 3.76 -50.47
N ALA A 106 -1.81 4.15 -49.20
CA ALA A 106 -2.21 5.46 -48.67
C ALA A 106 -1.78 5.56 -47.20
N SER A 107 -0.69 6.27 -46.95
CA SER A 107 -0.40 6.86 -45.65
C SER A 107 -1.35 8.03 -45.43
N VAL A 108 -2.04 8.08 -44.29
CA VAL A 108 -2.57 9.33 -43.75
C VAL A 108 -2.23 9.40 -42.27
N THR A 109 -1.19 10.18 -42.00
CA THR A 109 -1.10 11.04 -40.82
C THR A 109 -2.44 11.76 -40.63
N GLY A 110 -3.19 11.44 -39.58
CA GLY A 110 -4.46 12.08 -39.27
C GLY A 110 -5.04 11.57 -37.96
N GLY A 111 -5.29 12.49 -37.03
CA GLY A 111 -5.64 12.22 -35.63
C GLY A 111 -6.86 11.32 -35.44
N PHE A 112 -6.74 10.38 -34.51
CA PHE A 112 -7.86 9.56 -34.06
C PHE A 112 -8.62 10.32 -32.96
N SER A 113 -9.59 11.15 -33.36
CA SER A 113 -10.57 11.71 -32.44
C SER A 113 -11.69 10.69 -32.26
N GLY A 114 -11.46 9.73 -31.36
CA GLY A 114 -12.46 8.71 -31.01
C GLY A 114 -13.52 9.28 -30.09
N ALA A 115 -14.74 9.48 -30.60
CA ALA A 115 -15.93 9.75 -29.78
C ALA A 115 -16.51 8.41 -29.29
N CYS A 116 -16.62 8.24 -27.97
CA CYS A 116 -17.27 7.10 -27.34
C CYS A 116 -18.79 7.28 -27.37
N ALA A 117 -19.52 6.42 -28.08
CA ALA A 117 -20.95 6.25 -27.87
C ALA A 117 -21.16 5.21 -26.76
N TYR A 118 -21.86 5.59 -25.68
CA TYR A 118 -22.30 4.67 -24.64
C TYR A 118 -23.62 4.01 -25.07
N GLY A 119 -23.66 2.68 -25.05
CA GLY A 119 -24.88 1.90 -25.28
C GLY A 119 -25.75 1.86 -24.03
N ALA A 120 -27.02 2.21 -24.16
CA ALA A 120 -28.02 2.10 -23.11
C ALA A 120 -28.42 0.63 -22.85
N THR A 121 -28.61 0.33 -21.57
CA THR A 121 -28.93 -0.97 -20.98
C THR A 121 -30.24 -1.57 -21.49
N GLY A 122 -30.22 -2.90 -21.67
CA GLY A 122 -31.28 -3.70 -22.25
C GLY A 122 -32.54 -3.90 -21.40
N ARG A 123 -33.59 -4.32 -22.12
CA ARG A 123 -34.94 -4.72 -21.71
C ARG A 123 -34.97 -5.78 -20.60
N GLY A 124 -35.74 -5.53 -19.56
CA GLY A 124 -36.35 -6.55 -18.70
C GLY A 124 -37.70 -7.00 -19.26
N ARG A 125 -37.84 -8.31 -19.47
CA ARG A 125 -38.99 -9.00 -20.06
C ARG A 125 -39.93 -9.50 -18.96
N SER A 126 -41.22 -9.30 -19.22
CA SER A 126 -42.39 -9.81 -18.50
C SER A 126 -42.39 -11.33 -18.27
N GLY A 127 -42.82 -11.72 -17.07
CA GLY A 127 -43.35 -13.03 -16.69
C GLY A 127 -44.30 -12.82 -15.54
#